data_AF-A0A978SQM1-F1
#
_entry.id   AF-A0A978SQM1-F1
#
_cell.length_a   1.000
_cell.length_b   1.000
_cell.length_c   1.000
_cell.angle_alpha   90.00
_cell.angle_beta   90.00
_cell.angle_gamma   90.00
#
_symmetry.space_group_name_H-M   'P 1'
#
loop_
_entity.id
_entity.type
_entity.pdbx_description
1 polymer ?
#
loop_
_entity_poly.entity_id
_entity_poly.type
_entity_poly.pdbx_seq_one_letter_code
_entity_poly.pdbx_strand_id
1 'polypeptide(L)'
;MGFFDSEIVQQEAKQLFEDYQNLVNLGADYGKFDREGKKIFIEQMEAIMDRYRVFMKRFELSEDFMAQMTVEQLKTQLNQFGMTPQQMFDQMQVTLDRMRAEIDKS
;
A
#
# COMPACT_ATOMS: atom_id res chain seq x y z
N MET A 1 -11.92 -24.31 -5.46
CA MET A 1 -11.26 -23.20 -6.17
C MET A 1 -11.05 -22.12 -5.14
N GLY A 2 -9.83 -22.04 -4.62
CA GLY A 2 -9.42 -21.03 -3.67
C GLY A 2 -9.35 -19.66 -4.34
N PHE A 3 -9.58 -18.61 -3.56
CA PHE A 3 -9.39 -17.22 -3.97
C PHE A 3 -7.99 -16.98 -4.57
N PHE A 4 -7.00 -17.72 -4.08
CA PHE A 4 -5.62 -17.69 -4.57
C PHE A 4 -5.30 -18.62 -5.71
N ASP A 5 -6.18 -19.56 -6.07
CA ASP A 5 -6.00 -20.39 -7.28
C ASP A 5 -6.23 -19.58 -8.57
N SER A 6 -6.76 -18.36 -8.44
CA SER A 6 -6.96 -17.44 -9.55
C SER A 6 -5.63 -16.77 -9.92
N GLU A 7 -5.08 -17.13 -11.09
CA GLU A 7 -3.92 -16.45 -11.68
C GLU A 7 -4.10 -14.92 -11.70
N ILE A 8 -5.32 -14.44 -11.91
CA ILE A 8 -5.65 -13.02 -11.94
C ILE A 8 -5.38 -12.38 -10.57
N VAL A 9 -5.77 -13.03 -9.48
CA VAL A 9 -5.56 -12.50 -8.11
C VAL A 9 -4.08 -12.50 -7.77
N GLN A 10 -3.34 -13.55 -8.14
CA GLN A 10 -1.89 -13.62 -7.94
C GLN A 10 -1.15 -12.52 -8.73
N GLN A 11 -1.58 -12.27 -9.97
CA GLN A 11 -1.01 -11.23 -10.81
C GLN A 11 -1.33 -9.82 -10.28
N GLU A 12 -2.57 -9.59 -9.82
CA GLU A 12 -2.97 -8.33 -9.15
C GLU A 12 -2.12 -8.08 -7.90
N ALA A 13 -1.93 -9.12 -7.06
CA ALA A 13 -1.10 -9.04 -5.86
C ALA A 13 0.35 -8.65 -6.17
N LYS A 14 0.94 -9.31 -7.16
CA LYS A 14 2.32 -9.07 -7.58
C LYS A 14 2.50 -7.66 -8.12
N GLN A 15 1.62 -7.23 -9.03
CA GLN A 15 1.64 -5.87 -9.58
C GLN A 15 1.50 -4.83 -8.48
N LEU A 16 0.57 -5.03 -7.55
CA LEU A 16 0.36 -4.09 -6.45
C LEU A 16 1.61 -3.91 -5.57
N PHE A 17 2.31 -5.00 -5.30
CA PHE A 17 3.54 -4.96 -4.51
C PHE A 17 4.70 -4.30 -5.27
N GLU A 18 4.84 -4.61 -6.57
CA GLU A 18 5.83 -3.97 -7.45
C GLU A 18 5.58 -2.46 -7.58
N ASP A 19 4.33 -2.06 -7.83
CA ASP A 19 3.91 -0.65 -7.90
C ASP A 19 4.26 0.08 -6.60
N TYR A 20 3.97 -0.52 -5.45
CA TYR A 20 4.28 0.05 -4.14
C TYR A 20 5.78 0.22 -3.92
N GLN A 21 6.58 -0.82 -4.20
CA GLN A 21 8.04 -0.74 -4.06
C GLN A 21 8.63 0.34 -4.97
N ASN A 22 8.15 0.44 -6.21
CA ASN A 22 8.58 1.47 -7.15
C ASN A 22 8.26 2.88 -6.63
N LEU A 23 7.07 3.11 -6.09
CA LEU A 23 6.72 4.41 -5.50
C LEU A 23 7.51 4.72 -4.22
N VAL A 24 7.76 3.74 -3.35
CA VAL A 24 8.61 3.95 -2.16
C VAL A 24 10.03 4.35 -2.56
N ASN A 25 10.60 3.67 -3.56
CA ASN A 25 11.91 4.00 -4.09
C ASN A 25 11.92 5.41 -4.73
N LEU A 26 10.90 5.74 -5.51
CA LEU A 26 10.72 7.07 -6.10
C LEU A 26 10.56 8.16 -5.02
N GLY A 27 9.91 7.84 -3.90
CA GLY A 27 9.70 8.73 -2.77
C GLY A 27 11.00 9.18 -2.10
N ALA A 28 12.10 8.44 -2.25
CA ALA A 28 13.42 8.87 -1.77
C ALA A 28 13.87 10.19 -2.44
N ASP A 29 13.42 10.44 -3.66
CA ASP A 29 13.71 11.66 -4.41
C ASP A 29 12.61 12.73 -4.30
N TYR A 30 11.57 12.51 -3.48
CA TYR A 30 10.42 13.42 -3.37
C TYR A 30 10.81 14.88 -3.09
N GLY A 31 11.86 15.12 -2.30
CA GLY A 31 12.35 16.46 -2.00
C GLY A 31 12.84 17.24 -3.22
N LYS A 32 13.22 16.55 -4.30
CA LYS A 32 13.71 17.12 -5.56
C LYS A 32 12.59 17.38 -6.56
N PHE A 33 11.38 16.88 -6.33
CA PHE A 33 10.27 17.07 -7.25
C PHE A 33 9.81 18.53 -7.24
N ASP A 34 9.38 19.00 -8.40
CA ASP A 34 8.62 20.24 -8.51
C ASP A 34 7.22 20.06 -7.93
N ARG A 35 6.46 21.16 -7.84
CA ARG A 35 5.14 21.15 -7.21
C ARG A 35 4.19 20.13 -7.85
N GLU A 36 4.19 20.04 -9.17
CA GLU A 36 3.31 19.12 -9.90
C GLU A 36 3.76 17.67 -9.74
N GLY A 37 5.07 17.39 -9.78
CA GLY A 37 5.61 16.06 -9.51
C GLY A 37 5.28 15.57 -8.09
N LYS A 38 5.32 16.47 -7.09
CA LYS A 38 4.89 16.15 -5.73
C LYS A 38 3.41 15.80 -5.65
N LYS A 39 2.53 16.54 -6.34
CA LYS A 39 1.08 16.21 -6.39
C LYS A 39 0.84 14.85 -7.01
N ILE A 40 1.44 14.58 -8.18
CA ILE A 40 1.32 13.29 -8.87
C ILE A 40 1.81 12.16 -7.97
N PHE A 41 2.95 12.35 -7.28
CA PHE A 41 3.46 11.35 -6.35
C PHE A 41 2.45 11.01 -5.24
N ILE A 42 1.85 12.02 -4.62
CA ILE A 42 0.84 11.84 -3.57
C ILE A 42 -0.39 11.11 -4.12
N GLU A 43 -0.92 11.54 -5.27
CA GLU A 43 -2.08 10.92 -5.91
C GLU A 43 -1.82 9.44 -6.25
N GLN A 44 -0.62 9.11 -6.75
CA GLN A 44 -0.24 7.74 -7.05
C GLN A 44 -0.12 6.90 -5.77
N MET A 45 0.46 7.45 -4.70
CA MET A 45 0.52 6.76 -3.41
C MET A 45 -0.88 6.52 -2.83
N GLU A 46 -1.78 7.50 -2.89
CA GLU A 46 -3.19 7.34 -2.47
C GLU A 46 -3.88 6.22 -3.26
N ALA A 47 -3.72 6.21 -4.59
CA ALA A 47 -4.32 5.19 -5.45
C ALA A 47 -3.83 3.76 -5.14
N ILE A 48 -2.53 3.59 -4.86
CA ILE A 48 -1.99 2.29 -4.43
C ILE A 48 -2.57 1.90 -3.07
N MET A 49 -2.69 2.83 -2.12
CA MET A 49 -3.25 2.55 -0.79
C MET A 49 -4.72 2.13 -0.85
N ASP A 50 -5.51 2.73 -1.72
CA ASP A 50 -6.89 2.30 -1.95
C ASP A 50 -6.96 0.88 -2.52
N ARG A 51 -6.14 0.55 -3.53
CA ARG A 51 -6.05 -0.81 -4.07
C ARG A 51 -5.61 -1.81 -3.01
N TYR A 52 -4.61 -1.44 -2.19
CA TYR A 52 -4.12 -2.28 -1.09
C TYR A 52 -5.16 -2.50 0.00
N ARG A 53 -5.96 -1.49 0.35
CA ARG A 53 -7.09 -1.64 1.28
C ARG A 53 -8.15 -2.59 0.74
N VAL A 54 -8.53 -2.46 -0.53
CA VAL A 54 -9.51 -3.35 -1.17
C VAL A 54 -8.98 -4.79 -1.20
N PHE A 55 -7.71 -4.97 -1.57
CA PHE A 55 -7.06 -6.26 -1.60
C PHE A 55 -7.04 -6.91 -0.21
N MET A 56 -6.62 -6.18 0.83
CA MET A 56 -6.64 -6.66 2.22
C MET A 56 -8.06 -7.05 2.69
N LYS A 57 -9.10 -6.29 2.30
CA LYS A 57 -10.48 -6.67 2.61
C LYS A 57 -10.94 -7.93 1.89
N ARG A 58 -10.56 -8.12 0.62
CA ARG A 58 -10.85 -9.37 -0.11
C ARG A 58 -10.18 -10.57 0.56
N PHE A 59 -8.97 -10.37 1.09
CA PHE A 59 -8.23 -11.39 1.83
C PHE A 59 -8.87 -11.75 3.16
N GLU A 60 -9.25 -10.75 3.97
CA GLU A 60 -9.94 -10.97 5.25
C GLU A 60 -11.25 -11.74 5.08
N LEU A 61 -11.95 -11.54 3.96
CA LEU A 61 -13.21 -12.21 3.63
C LEU A 61 -13.03 -13.57 2.94
N SER A 62 -11.81 -13.94 2.58
CA SER A 62 -11.52 -15.21 1.91
C SER A 62 -11.44 -16.35 2.92
N GLU A 63 -12.16 -17.44 2.65
CA GLU A 63 -12.04 -18.71 3.39
C GLU A 63 -10.85 -19.56 2.91
N ASP A 64 -10.07 -19.06 1.95
CA ASP A 64 -8.89 -19.75 1.42
C ASP A 64 -7.76 -19.77 2.46
N PHE A 65 -7.34 -20.98 2.83
CA PHE A 65 -6.25 -21.22 3.78
C PHE A 65 -4.94 -20.51 3.36
N MET A 66 -4.64 -20.44 2.07
CA MET A 66 -3.45 -19.74 1.57
C MET A 66 -3.55 -18.23 1.78
N ALA A 67 -4.75 -17.65 1.64
CA ALA A 67 -4.99 -16.25 1.93
C ALA A 67 -4.73 -15.92 3.40
N GLN A 68 -5.23 -16.79 4.29
CA GLN A 68 -5.03 -16.64 5.73
C GLN A 68 -3.54 -16.69 6.09
N MET A 69 -2.78 -17.63 5.52
CA MET A 69 -1.33 -17.70 5.73
C MET A 69 -0.59 -16.45 5.27
N THR A 70 -0.93 -15.88 4.10
CA THR A 70 -0.30 -14.64 3.60
C THR A 70 -0.59 -13.45 4.51
N VAL A 71 -1.83 -13.34 5.02
CA VAL A 71 -2.19 -12.30 6.00
C VAL A 71 -1.39 -12.47 7.29
N GLU A 72 -1.26 -13.69 7.80
CA GLU A 72 -0.50 -13.96 9.02
C GLU A 72 1.00 -13.69 8.83
N GLN A 73 1.58 -13.99 7.66
CA GLN A 73 2.95 -13.59 7.34
C GLN A 73 3.12 -12.07 7.29
N LEU A 74 2.21 -11.35 6.64
CA LEU A 74 2.23 -9.90 6.57
C LEU A 74 2.13 -9.29 7.98
N LYS A 75 1.17 -9.74 8.78
CA LYS A 75 1.03 -9.33 10.18
C LYS A 75 2.30 -9.61 10.99
N THR A 76 2.94 -10.75 10.77
CA THR A 76 4.19 -11.12 11.45
C THR A 76 5.32 -10.13 11.08
N GLN A 77 5.47 -9.80 9.81
CA GLN A 77 6.46 -8.81 9.37
C GLN A 77 6.19 -7.43 9.98
N LEU A 78 4.94 -6.98 9.93
CA LEU A 78 4.56 -5.67 10.49
C LEU A 78 4.71 -5.64 12.02
N ASN A 79 4.39 -6.74 12.72
CA ASN A 79 4.60 -6.86 14.16
C ASN A 79 6.08 -6.76 14.54
N GLN A 80 7.02 -7.19 13.70
CA GLN A 80 8.46 -6.97 13.93
C GLN A 80 8.83 -5.48 13.92
N PHE A 81 8.10 -4.67 13.15
CA PHE A 81 8.19 -3.21 13.16
C PHE A 81 7.30 -2.55 14.22
N GLY A 82 6.64 -3.34 15.08
CA GLY A 82 5.77 -2.84 16.15
C GLY A 82 4.46 -2.22 15.64
N MET A 83 4.00 -2.58 14.44
CA MET A 83 2.82 -1.99 13.81
C MET A 83 1.83 -3.06 13.33
N THR A 84 0.55 -2.73 13.36
CA THR A 84 -0.50 -3.51 12.70
C THR A 84 -0.72 -3.03 11.26
N PRO A 85 -1.31 -3.85 10.36
CA PRO A 85 -1.70 -3.39 9.03
C PRO A 85 -2.56 -2.13 9.06
N GLN A 86 -3.52 -2.05 9.99
CA GLN A 86 -4.37 -0.87 10.14
C GLN A 86 -3.55 0.37 10.52
N GLN A 87 -2.64 0.26 11.48
CA GLN A 87 -1.76 1.36 11.87
C GLN A 87 -0.83 1.78 10.73
N MET A 88 -0.41 0.86 9.85
CA MET A 88 0.35 1.20 8.65
C MET A 88 -0.46 2.13 7.74
N PHE A 89 -1.71 1.77 7.45
CA PHE A 89 -2.59 2.61 6.63
C PHE A 89 -2.83 3.97 7.26
N ASP A 90 -3.15 4.01 8.54
CA ASP A 90 -3.41 5.26 9.25
C ASP A 90 -2.18 6.18 9.23
N GLN A 91 -0.99 5.61 9.46
CA GLN A 91 0.27 6.35 9.42
C GLN A 91 0.60 6.86 8.01
N MET A 92 0.31 6.06 6.98
CA MET A 92 0.50 6.47 5.59
C MET A 92 -0.44 7.62 5.21
N GLN A 93 -1.72 7.54 5.60
CA GLN A 93 -2.69 8.61 5.37
C GLN A 93 -2.23 9.93 6.00
N VAL A 94 -1.82 9.90 7.27
CA VAL A 94 -1.31 11.09 7.98
C VAL A 94 -0.07 11.66 7.27
N THR A 95 0.79 10.80 6.71
CA THR A 95 1.97 11.22 5.95
C THR A 95 1.57 11.95 4.67
N LEU A 96 0.65 11.37 3.89
CA LEU A 96 0.15 11.95 2.65
C LEU A 96 -0.58 13.28 2.89
N ASP A 97 -1.40 13.35 3.94
CA ASP A 97 -2.11 14.58 4.32
C ASP A 97 -1.13 15.72 4.64
N ARG A 98 -0.03 15.42 5.34
CA ARG A 98 1.04 16.39 5.63
C ARG A 98 1.74 16.83 4.35
N MET A 99 2.08 15.90 3.47
CA MET A 99 2.73 16.20 2.19
C MET A 99 1.85 17.10 1.32
N ARG A 100 0.53 16.86 1.29
CA ARG A 100 -0.44 17.71 0.59
C ARG A 100 -0.51 19.11 1.20
N ALA A 101 -0.59 19.20 2.53
CA ALA A 101 -0.61 20.49 3.22
C ALA A 101 0.68 21.32 3.01
N GLU A 102 1.83 20.67 2.81
CA GLU A 102 3.09 21.36 2.46
C GLU A 102 3.04 21.96 1.04
N ILE A 103 2.45 21.24 0.08
CA ILE A 103 2.27 21.73 -1.30
C ILE A 103 1.33 22.94 -1.35
N ASP A 104 0.31 22.99 -0.51
CA ASP A 104 -0.64 24.11 -0.48
C ASP A 104 -0.07 25.36 0.20
N LYS A 105 0.96 25.19 1.05
CA LYS A 105 1.67 26.29 1.72
C LYS A 105 2.84 26.85 0.90
N SER A 106 3.24 26.19 -0.18
CA SER A 106 4.37 26.56 -1.05
C SER A 106 3.93 27.10 -2.41
#